data_AF-A0A131XK74-F1
#
_entry.id   AF-A0A131XK74-F1
#
_cell.length_a   1.000
_cell.length_b   1.000
_cell.length_c   1.000
_cell.angle_alpha   90.00
_cell.angle_beta   90.00
_cell.angle_gamma   90.00
#
_symmetry.space_group_name_H-M   'P 1'
#
loop_
_entity.id
_entity.type
_entity.pdbx_description
1 polymer ?
#
loop_
_entity_poly.entity_id
_entity_poly.type
_entity_poly.pdbx_seq_one_letter_code
_entity_poly.pdbx_strand_id
1 'polypeptide(L)'
;MIVQPGVKTFFFQLHTGTVLVKTWMAEKGLFVPWGTDCSLCKKPETIEHVFIECSDAVFFWNILQRTLKKDLPINARGIRFLPVVNDDGVPFDILMLLGLHGIWKSRMAVHHNDVDAKPVRQYFHEDVLTSLEVHKAQPCVPQWVPRVEAVLHMKPI
;
A
#
# COMPACT_ATOMS: atom_id res chain seq x y z
N MET A 1 2.10 -10.91 -11.67
CA MET A 1 3.05 -10.08 -10.90
C MET A 1 3.44 -10.82 -9.65
N ILE A 2 4.74 -10.93 -9.34
CA ILE A 2 5.25 -11.66 -8.17
C ILE A 2 5.44 -10.67 -7.02
N VAL A 3 4.95 -11.02 -5.83
CA VAL A 3 5.10 -10.17 -4.63
C VAL A 3 5.97 -10.84 -3.58
N GLN A 4 6.67 -10.01 -2.80
CA GLN A 4 7.48 -10.47 -1.68
C GLN A 4 6.63 -11.19 -0.61
N PRO A 5 7.18 -12.18 0.12
CA PRO A 5 6.43 -12.90 1.15
C PRO A 5 5.78 -11.98 2.20
N GLY A 6 6.47 -10.91 2.62
CA GLY A 6 5.95 -9.93 3.59
C GLY A 6 4.66 -9.26 3.14
N VAL A 7 4.49 -9.02 1.83
CA VAL A 7 3.27 -8.45 1.25
C VAL A 7 2.08 -9.40 1.46
N LYS A 8 2.28 -10.71 1.32
CA LYS A 8 1.24 -11.72 1.51
C LYS A 8 0.80 -11.80 2.97
N THR A 9 1.76 -11.79 3.89
CA THR A 9 1.49 -11.75 5.34
C THR A 9 0.71 -10.51 5.71
N PHE A 10 1.14 -9.35 5.23
CA PHE A 10 0.43 -8.09 5.40
C PHE A 10 -1.01 -8.17 4.88
N PHE A 11 -1.21 -8.68 3.67
CA PHE A 11 -2.54 -8.76 3.08
C PHE A 11 -3.47 -9.67 3.88
N PHE A 12 -2.97 -10.81 4.35
CA PHE A 12 -3.73 -11.70 5.23
C PHE A 12 -4.15 -10.99 6.51
N GLN A 13 -3.26 -10.21 7.12
CA GLN A 13 -3.57 -9.41 8.30
C GLN A 13 -4.63 -8.34 7.99
N LEU A 14 -4.52 -7.66 6.85
CA LEU A 14 -5.48 -6.64 6.42
C LEU A 14 -6.87 -7.23 6.19
N HIS A 15 -6.91 -8.37 5.49
CA HIS A 15 -8.14 -9.11 5.21
C HIS A 15 -8.85 -9.56 6.49
N THR A 16 -8.09 -10.07 7.47
CA THR A 16 -8.61 -10.57 8.75
C THR A 16 -8.82 -9.48 9.80
N GLY A 17 -8.47 -8.23 9.51
CA GLY A 17 -8.58 -7.12 10.46
C GLY A 17 -7.60 -7.21 11.63
N THR A 18 -6.43 -7.83 11.42
CA THR A 18 -5.38 -8.04 12.42
C THR A 18 -4.11 -7.22 12.14
N VAL A 19 -4.20 -6.21 11.29
CA VAL A 19 -3.09 -5.26 11.06
C VAL A 19 -2.85 -4.46 12.33
N LEU A 20 -1.57 -4.24 12.65
CA LEU A 20 -1.10 -3.47 13.80
C LEU A 20 -1.34 -1.97 13.63
N VAL A 21 -2.60 -1.56 13.57
CA VAL A 21 -3.01 -0.16 13.73
C VAL A 21 -3.17 0.14 15.23
N LYS A 22 -2.94 1.39 15.63
CA LYS A 22 -2.93 1.75 17.06
C LYS A 22 -4.21 1.42 17.81
N THR A 23 -5.38 1.61 17.18
CA THR A 23 -6.68 1.29 17.80
C THR A 23 -6.81 -0.21 18.10
N TRP A 24 -6.46 -1.07 17.13
CA TRP A 24 -6.44 -2.52 17.32
C TRP A 24 -5.43 -2.94 18.41
N MET A 25 -4.25 -2.33 18.44
CA MET A 25 -3.24 -2.60 19.47
C MET A 25 -3.76 -2.28 20.87
N ALA A 26 -4.40 -1.13 21.05
CA ALA A 26 -5.02 -0.72 22.31
C ALA A 26 -6.14 -1.68 22.73
N GLU A 27 -7.00 -2.11 21.79
CA GLU A 27 -8.06 -3.10 22.05
C GLU A 27 -7.50 -4.46 22.51
N LYS A 28 -6.29 -4.84 22.07
CA LYS A 28 -5.59 -6.05 22.52
C LYS A 28 -4.76 -5.86 23.78
N GLY A 29 -4.83 -4.70 24.42
CA GLY A 29 -4.04 -4.39 25.62
C GLY A 29 -2.55 -4.24 25.36
N LEU A 30 -2.13 -4.02 24.10
CA LEU A 30 -0.75 -3.75 23.75
C LEU A 30 -0.42 -2.29 24.07
N PHE A 31 0.84 -2.04 24.43
CA PHE A 31 1.32 -0.68 24.64
C PHE A 31 1.33 0.11 23.32
N VAL A 32 0.70 1.29 23.33
CA VAL A 32 0.64 2.18 22.17
C VAL A 32 1.32 3.51 22.52
N PRO A 33 2.55 3.74 22.02
CA PRO A 33 3.23 5.02 22.21
C PRO A 33 2.42 6.17 21.63
N TRP A 34 2.35 7.28 22.38
CA TRP A 34 1.72 8.53 21.93
C TRP A 34 0.21 8.43 21.66
N GLY A 35 -0.46 7.43 22.24
CA GLY A 35 -1.91 7.25 22.15
C GLY A 35 -2.38 6.65 20.82
N THR A 36 -3.69 6.47 20.72
CA THR A 36 -4.36 5.76 19.61
C THR A 36 -4.55 6.59 18.35
N ASP A 37 -4.26 7.88 18.41
CA ASP A 37 -4.55 8.79 17.32
C ASP A 37 -3.39 8.85 16.31
N CYS A 38 -3.77 9.09 15.05
CA CYS A 38 -2.85 9.32 13.97
C CYS A 38 -2.09 10.63 14.21
N SER A 39 -0.76 10.58 14.08
CA SER A 39 0.11 11.74 14.30
C SER A 39 -0.20 12.92 13.35
N LEU A 40 -0.68 12.62 12.14
CA LEU A 40 -0.98 13.60 11.09
C LEU A 40 -2.38 14.19 11.22
N CYS A 41 -3.39 13.35 11.33
CA CYS A 41 -4.79 13.77 11.27
C CYS A 41 -5.45 13.99 12.64
N LYS A 42 -4.81 13.58 13.73
CA LYS A 42 -5.35 13.64 15.11
C LYS A 42 -6.72 12.95 15.27
N LYS A 43 -6.94 11.88 14.49
CA LYS A 43 -8.11 11.00 14.56
C LYS A 43 -7.68 9.61 15.01
N PRO A 44 -8.58 8.80 15.60
CA PRO A 44 -8.28 7.41 15.94
C PRO A 44 -7.72 6.65 14.74
N GLU A 45 -6.56 6.03 14.91
CA GLU A 45 -5.87 5.34 13.83
C GLU A 45 -6.46 3.94 13.66
N THR A 46 -7.54 3.86 12.88
CA THR A 46 -8.19 2.61 12.42
C THR A 46 -7.64 2.16 11.07
N ILE A 47 -8.02 0.95 10.62
CA ILE A 47 -7.68 0.44 9.29
C ILE A 47 -8.21 1.40 8.21
N GLU A 48 -9.48 1.78 8.30
CA GLU A 48 -10.12 2.71 7.38
C GLU A 48 -9.41 4.07 7.39
N HIS A 49 -9.07 4.57 8.58
CA HIS A 49 -8.34 5.82 8.68
C HIS A 49 -7.00 5.74 7.95
N VAL A 50 -6.16 4.74 8.26
CA VAL A 50 -4.80 4.63 7.73
C VAL A 50 -4.79 4.47 6.21
N PHE A 51 -5.64 3.60 5.67
CA PHE A 51 -5.55 3.18 4.27
C PHE A 51 -6.47 3.95 3.33
N ILE A 52 -7.49 4.66 3.83
CA ILE A 52 -8.50 5.32 3.00
C ILE A 52 -8.54 6.82 3.29
N GLU A 53 -8.65 7.22 4.56
CA GLU A 53 -9.04 8.59 4.92
C GLU A 53 -7.86 9.51 5.27
N CYS A 54 -6.74 8.93 5.69
CA CYS A 54 -5.58 9.71 6.10
C CYS A 54 -4.99 10.46 4.90
N SER A 55 -4.53 11.70 5.12
CA SER A 55 -4.05 12.58 4.06
C SER A 55 -3.02 11.88 3.15
N ASP A 56 -2.03 11.18 3.71
CA ASP A 56 -1.02 10.50 2.89
C ASP A 56 -1.62 9.42 1.98
N ALA A 57 -2.61 8.66 2.49
CA ALA A 57 -3.27 7.63 1.71
C ALA A 57 -4.11 8.26 0.59
N VAL A 58 -4.90 9.30 0.91
CA VAL A 58 -5.70 10.04 -0.07
C VAL A 58 -4.82 10.61 -1.19
N PHE A 59 -3.71 11.27 -0.85
CA PHE A 59 -2.80 11.82 -1.86
C PHE A 59 -2.15 10.71 -2.70
N PHE A 60 -1.68 9.64 -2.06
CA PHE A 60 -1.08 8.51 -2.74
C PHE A 60 -2.04 7.85 -3.75
N TRP A 61 -3.26 7.51 -3.32
CA TRP A 61 -4.26 6.88 -4.19
C TRP A 61 -4.65 7.76 -5.37
N ASN A 62 -4.82 9.07 -5.13
CA ASN A 62 -5.12 10.02 -6.19
C ASN A 62 -4.03 10.07 -7.27
N ILE A 63 -2.75 10.11 -6.86
CA ILE A 63 -1.63 10.11 -7.80
C ILE A 63 -1.53 8.77 -8.53
N LEU A 64 -1.70 7.66 -7.83
CA LEU A 64 -1.63 6.31 -8.41
C LEU A 64 -2.73 6.09 -9.46
N GLN A 65 -4.00 6.39 -9.11
CA GLN A 65 -5.14 6.25 -10.02
C GLN A 65 -5.00 7.11 -11.27
N ARG A 66 -4.50 8.35 -11.13
CA ARG A 66 -4.23 9.24 -12.28
C ARG A 66 -3.11 8.71 -13.16
N THR A 67 -2.05 8.18 -12.58
CA THR A 67 -0.92 7.57 -13.31
C THR A 67 -1.36 6.33 -14.09
N LEU A 68 -2.17 5.47 -13.46
CA LEU A 68 -2.67 4.24 -14.08
C LEU A 68 -3.85 4.47 -15.03
N LYS A 69 -4.49 5.65 -14.97
CA LYS A 69 -5.78 5.96 -15.61
C LYS A 69 -6.83 4.89 -15.30
N LYS A 70 -6.85 4.42 -14.04
CA LYS A 70 -7.73 3.35 -13.55
C LYS A 70 -8.36 3.78 -12.25
N ASP A 71 -9.67 3.58 -12.13
CA ASP A 71 -10.36 3.75 -10.86
C ASP A 71 -10.17 2.50 -9.99
N LEU A 72 -9.70 2.71 -8.77
CA LEU A 72 -9.45 1.65 -7.80
C LEU A 72 -10.52 1.73 -6.70
N PRO A 73 -11.03 0.59 -6.19
CA PRO A 73 -12.06 0.58 -5.17
C PRO A 73 -11.46 0.93 -3.80
N ILE A 74 -11.18 2.20 -3.55
CA ILE A 74 -10.62 2.69 -2.27
C ILE A 74 -11.76 2.86 -1.26
N ASN A 75 -12.27 1.73 -0.77
CA ASN A 75 -13.27 1.67 0.30
C ASN A 75 -12.99 0.46 1.22
N ALA A 76 -13.70 0.38 2.35
CA ALA A 76 -13.47 -0.63 3.37
C ALA A 76 -13.51 -2.08 2.84
N ARG A 77 -14.37 -2.36 1.85
CA ARG A 77 -14.42 -3.67 1.19
C ARG A 77 -13.29 -3.82 0.18
N GLY A 78 -13.05 -2.79 -0.63
CA GLY A 78 -12.07 -2.84 -1.71
C GLY A 78 -10.65 -3.07 -1.21
N ILE A 79 -10.24 -2.43 -0.11
CA ILE A 79 -8.90 -2.66 0.47
C ILE A 79 -8.71 -4.07 1.06
N ARG A 80 -9.81 -4.75 1.45
CA ARG A 80 -9.77 -6.09 2.07
C ARG A 80 -9.85 -7.24 1.06
N PHE A 81 -10.50 -7.00 -0.09
CA PHE A 81 -10.81 -8.06 -1.06
C PHE A 81 -10.25 -7.81 -2.45
N LEU A 82 -9.71 -6.61 -2.72
CA LEU A 82 -9.12 -6.23 -4.01
C LEU A 82 -10.00 -6.61 -5.22
N PRO A 83 -11.29 -6.20 -5.29
CA PRO A 83 -12.18 -6.54 -6.39
C PRO A 83 -11.87 -5.67 -7.63
N VAL A 84 -10.64 -5.77 -8.14
CA VAL A 84 -10.13 -4.98 -9.25
C VAL A 84 -10.07 -5.83 -10.50
N VAL A 85 -10.61 -5.31 -11.60
CA VAL A 85 -10.52 -5.96 -12.91
C VAL A 85 -9.16 -5.69 -13.54
N ASN A 86 -8.45 -6.76 -13.89
CA ASN A 86 -7.15 -6.74 -14.54
C ASN A 86 -7.29 -6.60 -16.07
N ASP A 87 -7.66 -5.40 -16.53
CA ASP A 87 -7.82 -5.09 -17.96
C ASP A 87 -6.50 -5.30 -18.71
N ASP A 88 -6.56 -5.87 -19.91
CA ASP A 88 -5.39 -6.16 -20.76
C ASP A 88 -4.29 -7.00 -20.07
N GLY A 89 -4.67 -7.77 -19.04
CA GLY A 89 -3.74 -8.56 -18.23
C GLY A 89 -2.85 -7.74 -17.30
N VAL A 90 -3.09 -6.44 -17.17
CA VAL A 90 -2.37 -5.57 -16.24
C VAL A 90 -2.78 -5.94 -14.80
N PRO A 91 -1.82 -6.25 -13.91
CA PRO A 91 -2.11 -6.73 -12.55
C PRO A 91 -2.45 -5.58 -11.60
N PHE A 92 -3.60 -4.92 -11.81
CA PHE A 92 -4.05 -3.77 -11.01
C PHE A 92 -4.38 -4.13 -9.57
N ASP A 93 -4.92 -5.32 -9.33
CA ASP A 93 -5.11 -5.89 -8.00
C ASP A 93 -3.79 -5.95 -7.21
N ILE A 94 -2.71 -6.41 -7.84
CA ILE A 94 -1.40 -6.48 -7.22
C ILE A 94 -0.81 -5.08 -7.03
N LEU A 95 -1.01 -4.15 -7.97
CA LEU A 95 -0.57 -2.76 -7.78
C LEU A 95 -1.29 -2.09 -6.60
N MET A 96 -2.59 -2.33 -6.46
CA MET A 96 -3.35 -1.86 -5.30
C MET A 96 -2.83 -2.49 -4.01
N LEU A 97 -2.53 -3.79 -4.01
CA LEU A 97 -1.91 -4.48 -2.87
C LEU A 97 -0.56 -3.89 -2.49
N LEU A 98 0.32 -3.66 -3.46
CA LEU A 98 1.64 -3.05 -3.21
C LEU A 98 1.49 -1.62 -2.68
N GLY A 99 0.49 -0.86 -3.15
CA GLY A 99 0.16 0.45 -2.62
C GLY A 99 -0.25 0.41 -1.14
N LEU A 100 -1.14 -0.52 -0.78
CA LEU A 100 -1.55 -0.75 0.61
C LEU A 100 -0.34 -1.12 1.49
N HIS A 101 0.53 -2.00 1.00
CA HIS A 101 1.73 -2.41 1.71
C HIS A 101 2.72 -1.24 1.87
N GLY A 102 2.89 -0.39 0.84
CA GLY A 102 3.70 0.82 0.92
C GLY A 102 3.19 1.81 1.97
N ILE A 103 1.87 2.00 2.07
CA ILE A 103 1.24 2.82 3.12
C ILE A 103 1.58 2.25 4.50
N TRP A 104 1.39 0.94 4.66
CA TRP A 104 1.68 0.25 5.92
C TRP A 104 3.16 0.36 6.33
N LYS A 105 4.10 0.08 5.42
CA LYS A 105 5.55 0.22 5.69
C LYS A 105 5.91 1.63 6.14
N SER A 106 5.39 2.65 5.44
CA SER A 106 5.62 4.05 5.82
C SER A 106 5.08 4.39 7.21
N ARG A 107 3.89 3.87 7.55
CA ARG A 107 3.30 4.06 8.90
C ARG A 107 4.11 3.37 9.99
N MET A 108 4.51 2.12 9.78
CA MET A 108 5.30 1.36 10.75
C MET A 108 6.67 1.98 10.97
N ALA A 109 7.33 2.48 9.92
CA ALA A 109 8.62 3.16 10.05
C ALA A 109 8.52 4.41 10.95
N VAL A 110 7.43 5.18 10.83
CA VAL A 110 7.18 6.33 11.72
C VAL A 110 6.86 5.87 13.15
N HIS A 111 6.08 4.79 13.32
CA HIS A 111 5.76 4.25 14.65
C HIS A 111 6.99 3.72 15.38
N HIS A 112 7.89 3.03 14.68
CA HIS A 112 9.13 2.49 15.23
C HIS A 112 10.25 3.53 15.33
N ASN A 113 10.01 4.75 14.83
CA ASN A 113 11.01 5.82 14.76
C ASN A 113 12.28 5.36 14.01
N ASP A 114 12.08 4.69 12.87
CA ASP A 114 13.15 4.21 12.01
C ASP A 114 13.96 5.40 11.46
N VAL A 115 15.29 5.29 11.51
CA VAL A 115 16.21 6.37 11.09
C VAL A 115 16.07 6.67 9.59
N ASP A 116 15.70 5.68 8.79
CA ASP A 116 15.53 5.75 7.34
C ASP A 116 14.04 5.71 6.92
N ALA A 117 13.12 6.17 7.78
CA ALA A 117 11.70 6.19 7.48
C ALA A 117 11.40 6.88 6.14
N LYS A 118 10.80 6.13 5.20
CA LYS A 118 10.52 6.60 3.84
C LYS A 118 9.05 6.99 3.65
N PRO A 119 8.76 7.94 2.74
CA PRO A 119 7.39 8.18 2.31
C PRO A 119 6.81 6.96 1.57
N VAL A 120 5.49 6.82 1.61
CA VAL A 120 4.70 5.75 0.95
C VAL A 120 5.20 5.46 -0.47
N ARG A 121 5.43 6.51 -1.26
CA ARG A 121 5.88 6.41 -2.66
C ARG A 121 7.16 5.60 -2.83
N GLN A 122 8.17 5.84 -1.98
CA GLN A 122 9.46 5.15 -2.10
C GLN A 122 9.32 3.67 -1.78
N TYR A 123 8.65 3.33 -0.68
CA TYR A 123 8.35 1.95 -0.31
C TYR A 123 7.57 1.19 -1.38
N PHE A 124 6.62 1.86 -2.02
CA PHE A 124 5.85 1.30 -3.12
C PHE A 124 6.70 1.12 -4.39
N HIS A 125 7.53 2.10 -4.75
CA HIS A 125 8.44 1.99 -5.90
C HIS A 125 9.41 0.82 -5.75
N GLU A 126 9.97 0.61 -4.55
CA GLU A 126 10.87 -0.51 -4.26
C GLU A 126 10.17 -1.86 -4.49
N ASP A 127 8.93 -2.02 -4.01
CA ASP A 127 8.16 -3.25 -4.20
C ASP A 127 7.81 -3.47 -5.69
N VAL A 128 7.38 -2.42 -6.40
CA VAL A 128 7.04 -2.48 -7.83
C VAL A 128 8.27 -2.77 -8.68
N LEU A 129 9.38 -2.07 -8.45
CA LEU A 129 10.63 -2.26 -9.17
C LEU A 129 11.13 -3.70 -9.02
N THR A 130 11.13 -4.22 -7.78
CA THR A 130 11.51 -5.59 -7.52
C THR A 130 10.66 -6.58 -8.33
N SER A 131 9.34 -6.37 -8.40
CA SER A 131 8.49 -7.24 -9.21
C SER A 131 8.71 -7.08 -10.72
N LEU A 132 9.00 -5.87 -11.20
CA LEU A 132 9.22 -5.61 -12.62
C LEU A 132 10.51 -6.26 -13.11
N GLU A 133 11.60 -6.14 -12.34
CA GLU A 133 12.88 -6.74 -12.70
C GLU A 133 12.79 -8.27 -12.80
N VAL A 134 12.01 -8.91 -11.94
CA VAL A 134 11.73 -10.35 -12.05
C VAL A 134 11.03 -10.69 -13.37
N HIS A 135 10.08 -9.89 -13.82
CA HIS A 135 9.37 -10.13 -15.08
C HIS A 135 10.23 -9.82 -16.32
N LYS A 136 11.08 -8.78 -16.26
CA LYS A 136 12.02 -8.46 -17.33
C LYS A 136 13.09 -9.52 -17.52
N ALA A 137 13.45 -10.23 -16.46
CA ALA A 137 14.39 -11.35 -16.52
C ALA A 137 13.79 -12.62 -17.15
N GLN A 138 12.48 -12.67 -17.41
CA GLN A 138 11.84 -13.83 -18.03
C GLN A 138 12.03 -13.84 -19.55
N PRO A 139 12.09 -15.02 -20.21
CA PRO A 139 12.23 -15.12 -21.66
C PRO A 139 11.10 -14.44 -22.46
N CYS A 140 9.91 -14.33 -21.86
CA CYS A 140 8.76 -13.64 -22.42
C CYS A 140 8.33 -12.53 -21.47
N VAL A 141 8.67 -11.29 -21.84
CA VAL A 141 8.30 -10.10 -21.05
C VAL A 141 6.83 -9.76 -21.34
N PRO A 142 5.97 -9.64 -20.31
CA PRO A 142 4.57 -9.29 -20.52
C PRO A 142 4.39 -7.90 -21.14
N GLN A 143 3.44 -7.77 -22.08
CA GLN A 143 3.17 -6.50 -22.78
C GLN A 143 2.70 -5.37 -21.85
N TRP A 144 2.18 -5.70 -20.68
CA TRP A 144 1.76 -4.71 -19.68
C TRP A 144 2.92 -4.09 -18.88
N VAL A 145 4.14 -4.64 -18.95
CA VAL A 145 5.30 -4.15 -18.18
C VAL A 145 5.55 -2.64 -18.34
N PRO A 146 5.60 -2.08 -19.57
CA PRO A 146 5.81 -0.64 -19.75
C PRO A 146 4.69 0.23 -19.14
N ARG A 147 3.46 -0.29 -19.08
CA ARG A 147 2.32 0.41 -18.47
C ARG A 147 2.47 0.50 -16.95
N VAL A 148 3.06 -0.52 -16.33
CA VAL A 148 3.36 -0.52 -14.89
C VAL A 148 4.61 0.30 -14.58
N GLU A 149 5.61 0.33 -15.45
CA GLU A 149 6.80 1.18 -15.30
C GLU A 149 6.47 2.67 -15.18
N ALA A 150 5.40 3.12 -15.84
CA ALA A 150 4.92 4.51 -15.71
C ALA A 150 4.68 4.94 -14.26
N VAL A 151 4.37 3.98 -13.38
CA VAL A 151 4.17 4.20 -11.95
C VAL A 151 5.46 4.58 -11.22
N LEU A 152 6.63 4.14 -11.69
CA LEU A 152 7.92 4.52 -11.12
C LEU A 152 8.26 6.00 -11.34
N HIS A 153 7.57 6.65 -12.28
CA HIS A 153 7.70 8.07 -12.58
C HIS A 153 6.64 8.94 -11.88
N MET A 154 5.91 8.40 -10.91
CA MET A 154 4.98 9.19 -10.09
C MET A 154 5.71 10.36 -9.44
N LYS A 155 5.14 11.56 -9.62
CA LYS A 155 5.65 12.79 -9.01
C LYS A 155 5.63 12.67 -7.48
N PRO A 156 6.61 13.28 -6.77
CA PRO A 156 6.52 13.42 -5.33
C PRO A 156 5.27 14.23 -4.95
N ILE A 157 4.73 13.94 -3.77
CA ILE A 157 3.68 14.74 -3.11
C ILE A 157 4.33 16.00 -2.56
#